data_AF-A0A170VLG9-F1
#
_entry.id   AF-A0A170VLG9-F1
#
_cell.length_a   1.000
_cell.length_b   1.000
_cell.length_c   1.000
_cell.angle_alpha   90.00
_cell.angle_beta   90.00
_cell.angle_gamma   90.00
#
_symmetry.space_group_name_H-M   'P 1'
#
loop_
_entity.id
_entity.type
_entity.pdbx_description
1 polymer ?
#
loop_
_entity_poly.entity_id
_entity_poly.type
_entity_poly.pdbx_seq_one_letter_code
_entity_poly.pdbx_strand_id
1 'polypeptide(L)'
;PEEVQSALLRRHLLELTQSFMIPLERYMATLMPLHKNISPYKAAPTPWPFNPEAFIASLDKSGPQLTTGIKGNWEGLYRRFFRSPNFIGWYNTRYKAMNEKLQVLQLEALSEADLRRWVADKQEVEVVDMLIKIRCKLNDCRTRNVRLSDTVYRRLQRRMEEIVLTLPEDLRSVL
;
A
#
# COMPACT_ATOMS: atom_id res chain seq x y z
N PRO A 1 -34.45 -29.40 8.62
CA PRO A 1 -33.92 -28.88 9.90
C PRO A 1 -33.51 -27.41 9.76
N GLU A 2 -33.87 -26.58 10.73
CA GLU A 2 -33.65 -25.13 10.77
C GLU A 2 -32.17 -24.73 10.60
N GLU A 3 -31.26 -25.56 11.11
CA GLU A 3 -29.80 -25.35 11.01
C GLU A 3 -29.30 -25.38 9.57
N VAL A 4 -29.84 -26.28 8.74
CA VAL A 4 -29.47 -26.40 7.32
C VAL A 4 -29.96 -25.18 6.55
N GLN A 5 -31.16 -24.69 6.85
CA GLN A 5 -31.72 -23.48 6.24
C GLN A 5 -30.91 -22.23 6.62
N SER A 6 -30.51 -22.12 7.88
CA SER A 6 -29.65 -21.05 8.38
C SER A 6 -28.27 -21.06 7.70
N ALA A 7 -27.67 -22.24 7.49
CA ALA A 7 -26.40 -22.37 6.78
C ALA A 7 -26.51 -21.94 5.31
N LEU A 8 -27.60 -22.33 4.62
CA LEU A 8 -27.85 -21.93 3.24
C LEU A 8 -28.02 -20.41 3.09
N LEU A 9 -28.75 -19.77 4.00
CA LEU A 9 -28.91 -18.31 4.00
C LEU A 9 -27.59 -17.58 4.23
N ARG A 10 -26.77 -18.02 5.20
CA ARG A 10 -25.45 -17.44 5.46
C ARG A 10 -24.54 -17.55 4.24
N ARG A 11 -24.52 -18.72 3.58
CA ARG A 11 -23.74 -18.92 2.35
C ARG A 11 -24.19 -17.98 1.25
N HIS A 12 -25.49 -17.89 1.01
CA HIS A 12 -26.05 -17.01 -0.01
C HIS A 12 -25.70 -15.54 0.23
N LEU A 13 -25.89 -15.04 1.46
CA LEU A 13 -25.56 -13.66 1.82
C LEU A 13 -24.06 -13.37 1.72
N LEU A 14 -23.20 -14.35 2.03
CA LEU A 14 -21.75 -14.23 1.85
C LEU A 14 -21.37 -14.09 0.38
N GLU A 15 -21.93 -14.93 -0.49
CA GLU A 15 -21.70 -14.87 -1.95
C GLU A 15 -22.13 -13.51 -2.54
N LEU A 16 -23.27 -12.99 -2.08
CA LEU A 16 -23.74 -11.66 -2.48
C LEU A 16 -22.84 -10.54 -1.98
N THR A 17 -22.36 -10.63 -0.73
CA THR A 17 -21.42 -9.66 -0.18
C THR A 17 -20.11 -9.67 -0.95
N GLN A 18 -19.58 -10.85 -1.30
CA GLN A 18 -18.37 -10.97 -2.11
C GLN A 18 -18.57 -10.35 -3.49
N SER A 19 -19.69 -10.67 -4.16
CA SER A 19 -20.05 -10.08 -5.45
C SER A 19 -20.12 -8.55 -5.39
N PHE A 20 -20.68 -8.00 -4.31
CA PHE A 20 -20.73 -6.57 -4.07
C PHE A 20 -19.34 -5.95 -3.80
N MET A 21 -18.44 -6.67 -3.12
CA MET A 21 -17.11 -6.13 -2.77
C MET A 21 -16.09 -6.24 -3.91
N ILE A 22 -16.20 -7.21 -4.82
CA ILE A 22 -15.24 -7.45 -5.90
C ILE A 22 -14.95 -6.18 -6.75
N PRO A 23 -15.96 -5.42 -7.24
CA PRO A 23 -15.71 -4.21 -8.00
C PRO A 23 -14.92 -3.16 -7.20
N LEU A 24 -15.22 -3.01 -5.91
CA LEU A 24 -14.51 -2.08 -5.02
C LEU A 24 -13.04 -2.48 -4.85
N GLU A 25 -12.76 -3.76 -4.63
CA GLU A 25 -11.39 -4.25 -4.50
C GLU A 25 -10.59 -4.04 -5.79
N ARG A 26 -11.21 -4.32 -6.95
CA ARG A 26 -10.61 -4.07 -8.26
C ARG A 26 -10.30 -2.59 -8.47
N TYR A 27 -11.25 -1.71 -8.16
CA TYR A 27 -11.04 -0.27 -8.26
C TYR A 27 -9.92 0.21 -7.34
N MET A 28 -9.90 -0.24 -6.08
CA MET A 28 -8.80 0.08 -5.14
C MET A 28 -7.44 -0.34 -5.71
N ALA A 29 -7.33 -1.48 -6.40
CA ALA A 29 -6.09 -1.90 -7.02
C ALA A 29 -5.60 -0.94 -8.12
N THR A 30 -6.51 -0.27 -8.84
CA THR A 30 -6.16 0.75 -9.85
C THR A 30 -5.59 2.03 -9.24
N LEU A 31 -5.83 2.26 -7.95
CA LEU A 31 -5.30 3.42 -7.23
C LEU A 31 -3.82 3.22 -6.83
N MET A 32 -3.25 2.03 -7.05
CA MET A 32 -1.81 1.79 -6.87
C MET A 32 -1.00 2.53 -7.95
N PRO A 33 0.02 3.31 -7.58
CA PRO A 33 1.01 3.82 -8.51
C PRO A 33 1.71 2.68 -9.28
N LEU A 34 2.06 2.95 -10.54
CA LEU A 34 2.86 2.01 -11.33
C LEU A 34 4.24 1.81 -10.70
N HIS A 35 4.76 0.58 -10.75
CA HIS A 35 6.06 0.24 -10.16
C HIS A 35 7.21 1.13 -10.67
N LYS A 36 7.19 1.49 -11.97
CA LYS A 36 8.18 2.39 -12.58
C LYS A 36 8.21 3.81 -11.99
N ASN A 37 7.15 4.22 -11.30
CA ASN A 37 7.05 5.54 -10.67
C ASN A 37 7.57 5.51 -9.22
N ILE A 38 7.92 4.33 -8.68
CA ILE A 38 8.49 4.19 -7.34
C ILE A 38 9.99 4.46 -7.43
N SER A 39 10.39 5.67 -7.04
CA SER A 39 11.80 6.06 -7.03
C SER A 39 12.48 5.53 -5.74
N PRO A 40 13.67 4.91 -5.84
CA PRO A 40 14.41 4.43 -4.67
C PRO A 40 14.84 5.57 -3.75
N TYR A 41 15.23 6.71 -4.32
CA TYR A 41 15.84 7.84 -3.61
C TYR A 41 14.83 8.88 -3.11
N LYS A 42 13.53 8.74 -3.42
CA LYS A 42 12.47 9.66 -2.98
C LYS A 42 11.54 8.99 -1.98
N ALA A 43 10.66 9.79 -1.36
CA ALA A 43 9.58 9.25 -0.56
C ALA A 43 8.74 8.26 -1.39
N ALA A 44 8.22 7.22 -0.74
CA ALA A 44 7.30 6.30 -1.40
C ALA A 44 6.08 7.09 -1.88
N PRO A 45 5.58 6.84 -3.10
CA PRO A 45 4.40 7.54 -3.59
C PRO A 45 3.19 7.18 -2.74
N THR A 46 2.22 8.09 -2.67
CA THR A 46 0.93 7.81 -2.04
C THR A 46 -0.01 7.15 -3.05
N PRO A 47 -0.93 6.26 -2.61
CA PRO A 47 -2.02 5.80 -3.45
C PRO A 47 -2.85 6.97 -3.96
N TRP A 48 -3.46 6.81 -5.14
CA TRP A 48 -4.42 7.78 -5.63
C TRP A 48 -5.65 7.84 -4.72
N PRO A 49 -6.26 9.02 -4.53
CA PRO A 49 -7.46 9.14 -3.70
C PRO A 49 -8.63 8.40 -4.35
N PHE A 50 -9.47 7.78 -3.52
CA PHE A 50 -10.69 7.13 -3.99
C PHE A 50 -11.69 8.18 -4.48
N ASN A 51 -12.16 8.04 -5.71
CA ASN A 51 -13.20 8.89 -6.28
C ASN A 51 -14.50 8.09 -6.45
N PRO A 52 -15.54 8.37 -5.65
CA PRO A 52 -16.83 7.67 -5.73
C PRO A 52 -17.46 7.74 -7.12
N GLU A 53 -17.46 8.90 -7.78
CA GLU A 53 -18.12 9.06 -9.09
C GLU A 53 -17.37 8.30 -10.19
N ALA A 54 -16.04 8.31 -10.17
CA ALA A 54 -15.24 7.51 -11.08
C ALA A 54 -15.45 6.00 -10.87
N PHE A 55 -15.62 5.58 -9.61
CA PHE A 55 -15.99 4.20 -9.30
C PHE A 55 -17.37 3.84 -9.85
N ILE A 56 -18.39 4.65 -9.59
CA ILE A 56 -19.76 4.42 -10.10
C ILE A 56 -19.74 4.32 -11.63
N ALA A 57 -19.05 5.23 -12.32
CA ALA A 57 -18.91 5.18 -13.79
C ALA A 57 -18.22 3.91 -14.32
N SER A 58 -17.42 3.23 -13.49
CA SER A 58 -16.78 1.96 -13.85
C SER A 58 -17.71 0.74 -13.73
N LEU A 59 -18.85 0.87 -13.02
CA LEU A 59 -19.75 -0.25 -12.74
C LEU A 59 -20.41 -0.81 -13.99
N ASP A 60 -20.62 -0.02 -15.04
CA ASP A 60 -21.17 -0.51 -16.31
C ASP A 60 -20.32 -1.65 -16.90
N LYS A 61 -18.99 -1.54 -16.76
CA LYS A 61 -18.02 -2.48 -17.34
C LYS A 61 -17.48 -3.48 -16.33
N SER A 62 -17.60 -3.22 -15.03
CA SER A 62 -16.91 -3.99 -13.99
C SER A 62 -17.76 -4.22 -12.73
N GLY A 63 -19.08 -4.04 -12.82
CA GLY A 63 -19.98 -4.14 -11.68
C GLY A 63 -20.35 -5.57 -11.27
N PRO A 64 -21.16 -5.70 -10.19
CA PRO A 64 -21.57 -6.99 -9.62
C PRO A 64 -22.32 -7.89 -10.58
N GLN A 65 -22.94 -7.34 -11.64
CA GLN A 65 -23.64 -8.11 -12.67
C GLN A 65 -22.74 -9.15 -13.37
N LEU A 66 -21.42 -9.02 -13.27
CA LEU A 66 -20.46 -9.99 -13.79
C LEU A 66 -20.29 -11.24 -12.91
N THR A 67 -20.68 -11.16 -11.63
CA THR A 67 -20.53 -12.25 -10.65
C THR A 67 -21.84 -12.71 -10.04
N THR A 68 -22.92 -11.93 -10.17
CA THR A 68 -24.26 -12.29 -9.73
C THR A 68 -25.32 -11.98 -10.79
N GLY A 69 -26.33 -12.85 -10.91
CA GLY A 69 -27.50 -12.64 -11.77
C GLY A 69 -28.57 -11.72 -11.18
N ILE A 70 -28.35 -11.18 -9.97
CA ILE A 70 -29.33 -10.31 -9.31
C ILE A 70 -29.37 -8.94 -9.99
N LYS A 71 -30.59 -8.56 -10.39
CA LYS A 71 -30.90 -7.24 -10.95
C LYS A 71 -31.28 -6.27 -9.84
N GLY A 72 -30.84 -5.03 -9.92
CA GLY A 72 -31.17 -3.99 -8.95
C GLY A 72 -30.39 -2.71 -9.16
N ASN A 73 -30.69 -1.70 -8.32
CA ASN A 73 -29.98 -0.42 -8.33
C ASN A 73 -28.64 -0.53 -7.57
N TRP A 74 -27.63 -1.11 -8.23
CA TRP A 74 -26.29 -1.27 -7.67
C TRP A 74 -25.63 0.07 -7.34
N GLU A 75 -25.75 1.07 -8.23
CA GLU A 75 -25.17 2.39 -7.99
C GLU A 75 -25.73 3.03 -6.71
N GLY A 76 -27.04 2.97 -6.52
CA GLY A 76 -27.70 3.49 -5.32
C GLY A 76 -27.23 2.77 -4.06
N LEU A 77 -27.00 1.47 -4.14
CA LEU A 77 -26.45 0.68 -3.03
C LEU A 77 -25.02 1.12 -2.68
N TYR A 78 -24.13 1.27 -3.67
CA TYR A 78 -22.77 1.77 -3.43
C TYR A 78 -22.76 3.20 -2.87
N ARG A 79 -23.57 4.11 -3.41
CA ARG A 79 -23.68 5.48 -2.90
C ARG A 79 -24.12 5.52 -1.43
N ARG A 80 -25.03 4.63 -1.02
CA ARG A 80 -25.42 4.48 0.39
C ARG A 80 -24.30 3.86 1.21
N PHE A 81 -23.62 2.85 0.68
CA PHE A 81 -22.51 2.19 1.36
C PHE A 81 -21.36 3.16 1.65
N PHE A 82 -21.01 4.06 0.73
CA PHE A 82 -19.96 5.06 0.92
C PHE A 82 -20.22 6.01 2.08
N ARG A 83 -21.48 6.23 2.46
CA ARG A 83 -21.87 7.05 3.60
C ARG A 83 -21.89 6.27 4.92
N SER A 84 -21.68 4.97 4.88
CA SER A 84 -21.75 4.10 6.05
C SER A 84 -20.41 4.03 6.79
N PRO A 85 -20.42 3.82 8.12
CA PRO A 85 -19.21 3.54 8.89
C PRO A 85 -18.44 2.30 8.40
N ASN A 86 -19.16 1.32 7.84
CA ASN A 86 -18.56 0.09 7.30
C ASN A 86 -17.60 0.41 6.14
N PHE A 87 -18.00 1.30 5.23
CA PHE A 87 -17.11 1.71 4.15
C PHE A 87 -15.90 2.48 4.68
N ILE A 88 -16.08 3.39 5.64
CA ILE A 88 -14.99 4.16 6.22
C ILE A 88 -13.94 3.22 6.83
N GLY A 89 -14.36 2.26 7.65
CA GLY A 89 -13.46 1.29 8.26
C GLY A 89 -12.76 0.40 7.24
N TRP A 90 -13.52 -0.11 6.25
CA TRP A 90 -12.97 -0.92 5.17
C TRP A 90 -11.96 -0.14 4.32
N TYR A 91 -12.29 1.09 3.90
CA TYR A 91 -11.45 1.94 3.08
C TYR A 91 -10.15 2.29 3.80
N ASN A 92 -10.22 2.73 5.06
CA ASN A 92 -9.04 3.07 5.84
C ASN A 92 -8.10 1.87 6.00
N THR A 93 -8.66 0.68 6.23
CA THR A 93 -7.88 -0.57 6.32
C THR A 93 -7.17 -0.86 5.00
N ARG A 94 -7.86 -0.78 3.87
CA ARG A 94 -7.29 -1.05 2.54
C ARG A 94 -6.27 0.01 2.12
N TYR A 95 -6.57 1.28 2.36
CA TYR A 95 -5.68 2.40 2.06
C TYR A 95 -4.39 2.32 2.90
N LYS A 96 -4.49 1.96 4.18
CA LYS A 96 -3.32 1.70 5.03
C LYS A 96 -2.47 0.57 4.47
N ALA A 97 -3.07 -0.57 4.12
CA ALA A 97 -2.35 -1.70 3.56
C ALA A 97 -1.64 -1.36 2.22
N MET A 98 -2.27 -0.54 1.37
CA MET A 98 -1.66 -0.05 0.14
C MET A 98 -0.45 0.84 0.41
N ASN A 99 -0.56 1.76 1.37
CA ASN A 99 0.57 2.61 1.78
C ASN A 99 1.73 1.77 2.32
N GLU A 100 1.46 0.81 3.20
CA GLU A 100 2.47 -0.11 3.73
C GLU A 100 3.16 -0.88 2.60
N LYS A 101 2.38 -1.39 1.63
CA LYS A 101 2.93 -2.05 0.45
C LYS A 101 3.83 -1.13 -0.38
N LEU A 102 3.47 0.14 -0.56
CA LEU A 102 4.30 1.11 -1.28
C LEU A 102 5.60 1.44 -0.55
N GLN A 103 5.57 1.50 0.79
CA GLN A 103 6.79 1.65 1.58
C GLN A 103 7.74 0.45 1.39
N VAL A 104 7.20 -0.78 1.43
CA VAL A 104 7.99 -2.00 1.18
C VAL A 104 8.61 -1.97 -0.22
N LEU A 105 7.82 -1.67 -1.25
CA LEU A 105 8.32 -1.59 -2.63
C LEU A 105 9.40 -0.51 -2.80
N GLN A 106 9.28 0.63 -2.11
CA GLN A 106 10.31 1.67 -2.15
C GLN A 106 11.60 1.24 -1.45
N LEU A 107 11.51 0.52 -0.32
CA LEU A 107 12.68 -0.05 0.37
C LEU A 107 13.35 -1.15 -0.45
N GLU A 108 12.57 -2.00 -1.12
CA GLU A 108 13.07 -3.00 -2.06
C GLU A 108 13.83 -2.32 -3.22
N ALA A 109 13.23 -1.32 -3.87
CA ALA A 109 13.87 -0.55 -4.92
C ALA A 109 15.17 0.12 -4.43
N LEU A 110 15.16 0.69 -3.22
CA LEU A 110 16.33 1.28 -2.59
C LEU A 110 17.44 0.25 -2.33
N SER A 111 17.07 -0.97 -1.92
CA SER A 111 18.00 -2.05 -1.66
C SER A 111 18.68 -2.61 -2.91
N GLU A 112 18.08 -2.38 -4.09
CA GLU A 112 18.67 -2.73 -5.38
C GLU A 112 19.49 -1.56 -5.96
N ALA A 113 19.05 -0.32 -5.76
CA ALA A 113 19.64 0.88 -6.34
C ALA A 113 21.09 1.12 -5.90
N ASP A 114 21.94 1.67 -6.78
CA ASP A 114 23.32 2.01 -6.41
C ASP A 114 23.36 3.28 -5.55
N LEU A 115 23.57 3.11 -4.24
CA LEU A 115 23.65 4.22 -3.30
C LEU A 115 24.98 4.95 -3.38
N ARG A 116 26.09 4.27 -3.71
CA ARG A 116 27.41 4.89 -3.76
C ARG A 116 27.47 5.91 -4.88
N ARG A 117 26.93 5.55 -6.05
CA ARG A 117 26.80 6.46 -7.19
C ARG A 117 25.91 7.66 -6.87
N TRP A 118 24.84 7.46 -6.08
CA TRP A 118 23.95 8.56 -5.69
C TRP A 118 24.63 9.52 -4.71
N VAL A 119 25.34 9.00 -3.70
CA VAL A 119 26.04 9.78 -2.69
C VAL A 119 27.16 10.64 -3.29
N ALA A 120 27.81 10.17 -4.35
CA ALA A 120 28.93 10.88 -4.99
C ALA A 120 28.58 12.28 -5.53
N ASP A 121 27.29 12.54 -5.83
CA ASP A 121 26.79 13.82 -6.37
C ASP A 121 25.91 14.58 -5.34
N LYS A 122 26.09 14.30 -4.05
CA LYS A 122 25.25 14.82 -2.97
C LYS A 122 26.07 15.49 -1.88
N GLN A 123 25.49 16.53 -1.28
CA GLN A 123 26.10 17.18 -0.12
C GLN A 123 26.01 16.25 1.09
N GLU A 124 26.99 16.31 1.99
CA GLU A 124 27.06 15.41 3.16
C GLU A 124 25.79 15.47 4.03
N VAL A 125 25.19 16.66 4.16
CA VAL A 125 23.92 16.84 4.88
C VAL A 125 22.76 16.08 4.22
N GLU A 126 22.69 16.04 2.89
CA GLU A 126 21.66 15.27 2.17
C GLU A 126 21.87 13.76 2.37
N VAL A 127 23.13 13.33 2.43
CA VAL A 127 23.50 11.92 2.68
C VAL A 127 23.10 11.51 4.10
N VAL A 128 23.41 12.34 5.09
CA VAL A 128 23.02 12.13 6.50
C VAL A 128 21.50 12.09 6.64
N ASP A 129 20.77 13.05 6.07
CA ASP A 129 19.30 13.08 6.09
C ASP A 129 18.70 11.82 5.44
N MET A 130 19.27 11.36 4.33
CA MET A 130 18.85 10.11 3.71
C MET A 130 19.10 8.90 4.62
N LEU A 131 20.27 8.78 5.25
CA LEU A 131 20.58 7.69 6.17
C LEU A 131 19.63 7.68 7.37
N ILE A 132 19.35 8.85 7.96
CA ILE A 132 18.37 9.00 9.05
C ILE A 132 16.99 8.53 8.58
N LYS A 133 16.53 8.99 7.41
CA LYS A 133 15.24 8.59 6.84
C LYS A 133 15.14 7.08 6.61
N ILE A 134 16.21 6.43 6.16
CA ILE A 134 16.22 4.97 5.97
C ILE A 134 16.16 4.26 7.33
N ARG A 135 16.96 4.69 8.33
CA ARG A 135 16.91 4.15 9.70
C ARG A 135 15.52 4.27 10.31
N CYS A 136 14.91 5.45 10.22
CA CYS A 136 13.54 5.68 10.69
C CYS A 136 12.54 4.74 10.00
N LYS A 137 12.61 4.60 8.66
CA LYS A 137 11.72 3.69 7.92
C LYS A 137 11.90 2.22 8.30
N LEU A 138 13.14 1.76 8.49
CA LEU A 138 13.43 0.39 8.92
C LEU A 138 12.88 0.13 10.33
N ASN A 139 13.04 1.10 11.24
CA ASN A 139 12.47 1.02 12.58
C ASN A 139 10.94 1.05 12.59
N ASP A 140 10.34 1.89 11.75
CA ASP A 140 8.89 1.95 11.55
C ASP A 140 8.33 0.62 11.01
N CYS A 141 9.03 -0.03 10.08
CA CYS A 141 8.64 -1.35 9.60
C CYS A 141 8.66 -2.39 10.71
N ARG A 142 9.68 -2.34 11.59
CA ARG A 142 9.80 -3.23 12.74
C ARG A 142 8.72 -3.00 13.79
N THR A 143 8.45 -1.75 14.14
CA THR A 143 7.43 -1.39 15.16
C THR A 143 6.01 -1.68 14.69
N ARG A 144 5.73 -1.50 13.39
CA ARG A 144 4.41 -1.74 12.79
C ARG A 144 4.22 -3.18 12.29
N ASN A 145 5.20 -4.07 12.50
CA ASN A 145 5.21 -5.45 11.98
C ASN A 145 4.91 -5.53 10.47
N VAL A 146 5.45 -4.59 9.69
CA VAL A 146 5.35 -4.61 8.24
C VAL A 146 6.23 -5.75 7.72
N ARG A 147 5.69 -6.57 6.80
CA ARG A 147 6.40 -7.72 6.20
C ARG A 147 7.49 -7.23 5.23
N LEU A 148 8.67 -6.91 5.75
CA LEU A 148 9.87 -6.68 4.96
C LEU A 148 10.72 -7.96 4.93
N SER A 149 11.30 -8.30 3.79
CA SER A 149 12.23 -9.45 3.71
C SER A 149 13.50 -9.17 4.51
N ASP A 150 13.95 -10.16 5.29
CA ASP A 150 15.23 -10.12 6.02
C ASP A 150 16.42 -9.83 5.09
N THR A 151 16.35 -10.30 3.84
CA THR A 151 17.41 -10.05 2.85
C THR A 151 17.51 -8.58 2.46
N VAL A 152 16.37 -7.91 2.30
CA VAL A 152 16.28 -6.47 1.98
C VAL A 152 16.79 -5.66 3.17
N TYR A 153 16.36 -6.03 4.38
CA TYR A 153 16.80 -5.39 5.62
C TYR A 153 18.32 -5.44 5.78
N ARG A 154 18.92 -6.64 5.72
CA ARG A 154 20.38 -6.82 5.88
C ARG A 154 21.17 -6.10 4.78
N ARG A 155 20.67 -6.12 3.55
CA ARG A 155 21.32 -5.46 2.43
C ARG A 155 21.34 -3.95 2.59
N LEU A 156 20.22 -3.35 2.99
CA LEU A 156 20.13 -1.92 3.28
C LEU A 156 21.07 -1.56 4.43
N GLN A 157 21.04 -2.32 5.52
CA GLN A 157 21.89 -2.07 6.68
C GLN A 157 23.39 -2.07 6.31
N ARG A 158 23.86 -3.10 5.59
CA ARG A 158 25.26 -3.16 5.12
C ARG A 158 25.63 -1.95 4.25
N ARG A 159 24.76 -1.57 3.30
CA ARG A 159 25.03 -0.43 2.42
C ARG A 159 25.05 0.89 3.18
N MET A 160 24.21 1.05 4.20
CA MET A 160 24.26 2.23 5.07
C MET A 160 25.56 2.29 5.85
N GLU A 161 26.02 1.18 6.42
CA GLU A 161 27.31 1.09 7.12
C GLU A 161 28.48 1.47 6.20
N GLU A 162 28.47 1.02 4.95
CA GLU A 162 29.47 1.40 3.93
C GLU A 162 29.49 2.92 3.68
N ILE A 163 28.33 3.58 3.61
CA ILE A 163 28.22 5.03 3.39
C ILE A 163 28.66 5.80 4.64
N VAL A 164 28.30 5.33 5.83
CA VAL A 164 28.73 5.95 7.10
C VAL A 164 30.25 6.01 7.19
N LEU A 165 30.96 4.97 6.73
CA LEU A 165 32.42 4.94 6.70
C LEU A 165 33.05 5.95 5.73
N THR A 166 32.29 6.47 4.76
CA THR A 166 32.75 7.54 3.86
C THR A 166 32.53 8.95 4.38
N LEU A 167 31.73 9.11 5.44
CA LEU A 167 31.43 10.42 6.02
C LEU A 167 32.52 10.87 7.01
N PRO A 168 32.74 12.20 7.17
CA PRO A 168 33.56 12.78 8.24
C PRO A 168 33.11 12.37 9.67
N GLU A 169 34.04 12.34 10.62
CA GLU A 169 33.78 11.88 12.01
C GLU A 169 32.74 12.72 12.76
N ASP A 170 32.73 14.03 12.53
CA ASP A 170 31.76 14.96 13.12
C ASP A 170 30.33 14.59 12.71
N LEU A 171 30.10 14.21 11.45
CA LEU A 171 28.79 13.79 10.96
C LEU A 171 28.41 12.35 11.36
N ARG A 172 29.38 11.48 11.63
CA ARG A 172 29.12 10.13 12.16
C ARG A 172 28.48 10.16 13.54
N SER A 173 28.84 11.16 14.36
CA SER A 173 28.31 11.29 15.72
C SER A 173 26.80 11.58 15.78
N VAL A 174 26.22 12.07 14.69
CA VAL A 174 24.80 12.45 14.57
C VAL A 174 23.91 11.28 14.13
N LEU A 175 24.50 10.19 13.62
CA LEU A 175 23.79 9.11 12.92
C LEU A 175 23.32 7.97 13.83
#